data_AF-A0ABD1D2Y3-F1
#
_entry.id   AF-A0ABD1D2Y3-F1
#
_cell.length_a   1.000
_cell.length_b   1.000
_cell.length_c   1.000
_cell.angle_alpha   90.00
_cell.angle_beta   90.00
_cell.angle_gamma   90.00
#
_symmetry.space_group_name_H-M   'P 1'
#
loop_
_entity.id
_entity.type
_entity.pdbx_description
1 polymer ?
#
loop_
_entity_poly.entity_id
_entity_poly.type
_entity_poly.pdbx_seq_one_letter_code
_entity_poly.pdbx_strand_id
1 'polypeptide(L)'
;MSGIQNEAFDHEGNGLQLTHRKSGTIVNTENGDSADTASLPSNSKRTVYDKLGDLVDKYKAQIRIAWLVTLNALVIIFFGFATNHYLEKEETCSTGCGMQWCSGYGMLVLLLGFVYLGLVYFHIVKPLLRKPFKSNVVKPLSRTLGNFFSSLWAKLGACGVILVAFAIFCFIETKDEPERLMSLVGMATLFILAFICSKHPTRINYRPVVLGVTFQFLLGLFCIRWEVGRSIFECIGDKVATFLNYSADGASFVYGDFIVRQEGVFAFAVLSVIYFFSFFISILYYLGAMQWVVLKLGWILQALLGTTVCESVIAAANIFSG
;
A
#
# COMPACT_ATOMS: atom_id res chain seq x y z
N MET A 1 -3.88 -28.88 -23.01
CA MET A 1 -5.21 -29.38 -22.66
C MET A 1 -5.32 -29.50 -21.14
N SER A 2 -5.91 -28.51 -20.50
CA SER A 2 -6.99 -28.66 -19.51
C SER A 2 -7.54 -27.24 -19.30
N GLY A 3 -8.80 -27.06 -19.68
CA GLY A 3 -9.52 -25.81 -19.46
C GLY A 3 -10.01 -25.79 -18.03
N ILE A 4 -9.65 -24.76 -17.29
CA ILE A 4 -10.41 -24.31 -16.12
C ILE A 4 -10.72 -22.85 -16.41
N GLN A 5 -11.89 -22.61 -17.00
CA GLN A 5 -12.52 -21.29 -17.00
C GLN A 5 -13.00 -21.03 -15.57
N ASN A 6 -12.46 -19.99 -14.93
CA ASN A 6 -12.98 -19.50 -13.65
C ASN A 6 -14.18 -18.59 -13.94
N GLU A 7 -15.39 -19.15 -13.84
CA GLU A 7 -16.67 -18.41 -13.88
C GLU A 7 -16.98 -17.71 -12.55
N ALA A 8 -16.05 -16.90 -12.04
CA ALA A 8 -16.26 -16.16 -10.80
C ALA A 8 -16.62 -14.67 -11.02
N PHE A 9 -16.96 -14.25 -12.26
CA PHE A 9 -17.15 -12.84 -12.58
C PHE A 9 -18.37 -12.47 -13.45
N ASP A 10 -19.34 -13.38 -13.68
CA ASP A 10 -20.50 -13.11 -14.56
C ASP A 10 -21.88 -13.10 -13.88
N HIS A 11 -21.97 -13.10 -12.55
CA HIS A 11 -23.25 -12.92 -11.85
C HIS A 11 -23.28 -11.66 -10.96
N GLU A 12 -23.24 -10.48 -11.59
CA GLU A 12 -23.58 -9.22 -10.94
C GLU A 12 -24.60 -8.41 -11.76
N GLY A 13 -25.66 -9.09 -12.19
CA GLY A 13 -26.70 -8.48 -13.02
C GLY A 13 -27.92 -9.35 -13.25
N ASN A 14 -28.59 -9.80 -12.17
CA ASN A 14 -30.05 -10.01 -12.16
C ASN A 14 -30.56 -10.51 -10.79
N GLY A 15 -31.45 -9.71 -10.20
CA GLY A 15 -32.58 -10.18 -9.38
C GLY A 15 -32.29 -10.88 -8.05
N LEU A 16 -32.28 -10.11 -6.96
CA LEU A 16 -32.59 -10.64 -5.62
C LEU A 16 -33.78 -9.87 -5.05
N GLN A 17 -34.97 -10.36 -5.41
CA GLN A 17 -36.23 -10.13 -4.69
C GLN A 17 -36.11 -10.80 -3.31
N LEU A 18 -35.96 -10.00 -2.25
CA LEU A 18 -36.08 -10.50 -0.88
C LEU A 18 -37.56 -10.58 -0.50
N THR A 19 -38.11 -11.80 -0.58
CA THR A 19 -39.41 -12.17 -0.04
C THR A 19 -39.44 -11.97 1.48
N HIS A 20 -40.30 -11.07 1.95
CA HIS A 20 -40.69 -10.92 3.35
C HIS A 20 -41.39 -12.20 3.86
N ARG A 21 -40.69 -12.99 4.69
CA ARG A 21 -41.29 -14.11 5.45
C ARG A 21 -41.75 -13.59 6.81
N LYS A 22 -43.06 -13.43 6.99
CA LYS A 22 -43.73 -13.27 8.29
C LYS A 22 -43.53 -14.55 9.11
N SER A 23 -42.99 -14.45 10.33
CA SER A 23 -43.17 -15.47 11.37
C SER A 23 -42.81 -14.92 12.75
N GLY A 24 -43.69 -15.13 13.73
CA GLY A 24 -43.33 -15.12 15.15
C GLY A 24 -44.04 -14.07 16.00
N THR A 25 -45.32 -14.31 16.29
CA THR A 25 -46.01 -13.73 17.46
C THR A 25 -45.32 -14.23 18.73
N ILE A 26 -44.74 -13.32 19.52
CA ILE A 26 -44.33 -13.61 20.90
C ILE A 26 -45.42 -13.03 21.81
N VAL A 27 -46.09 -13.93 22.54
CA VAL A 27 -47.00 -13.62 23.63
C VAL A 27 -46.13 -13.25 24.83
N ASN A 28 -46.21 -11.99 25.28
CA ASN A 28 -45.68 -11.58 26.58
C ASN A 28 -46.86 -11.27 27.50
N THR A 29 -47.03 -12.15 28.49
CA THR A 29 -47.78 -11.89 29.71
C THR A 29 -46.84 -11.19 30.67
N GLU A 30 -47.12 -9.93 31.02
CA GLU A 30 -46.68 -9.37 32.30
C GLU A 30 -47.53 -8.14 32.65
N ASN A 31 -48.25 -8.26 33.77
CA ASN A 31 -48.90 -7.16 34.47
C ASN A 31 -47.82 -6.25 35.09
N GLY A 32 -47.99 -4.94 35.00
CA GLY A 32 -47.13 -3.98 35.68
C GLY A 32 -47.62 -2.56 35.50
N ASP A 33 -47.98 -1.95 36.62
CA ASP A 33 -48.55 -0.62 36.80
C ASP A 33 -47.79 0.56 36.18
N SER A 34 -48.55 1.66 36.08
CA SER A 34 -48.11 3.06 36.05
C SER A 34 -47.98 3.71 34.68
N ALA A 35 -49.04 4.45 34.35
CA ALA A 35 -49.06 5.56 33.44
C ALA A 35 -47.96 6.58 33.79
N ASP A 36 -47.17 6.96 32.78
CA ASP A 36 -46.81 8.34 32.44
C ASP A 36 -45.73 8.31 31.36
N THR A 37 -46.15 8.28 30.10
CA THR A 37 -45.26 8.59 28.97
C THR A 37 -45.67 9.93 28.40
N ALA A 38 -45.06 10.98 28.92
CA ALA A 38 -45.09 12.30 28.32
C ALA A 38 -44.60 12.19 26.87
N SER A 39 -45.46 12.59 25.94
CA SER A 39 -45.19 12.70 24.51
C SER A 39 -44.11 13.75 24.25
N LEU A 40 -42.88 13.31 24.02
CA LEU A 40 -41.83 14.15 23.42
C LEU A 40 -42.12 14.35 21.92
N PRO A 41 -42.03 15.57 21.37
CA PRO A 41 -42.37 15.84 19.97
C PRO A 41 -41.25 15.34 19.05
N SER A 42 -41.31 14.07 18.63
CA SER A 42 -40.34 13.46 17.71
C SER A 42 -40.61 13.76 16.23
N ASN A 43 -41.77 14.34 15.91
CA ASN A 43 -42.25 14.47 14.53
C ASN A 43 -41.60 15.64 13.75
N SER A 44 -41.28 16.74 14.43
CA SER A 44 -40.70 17.93 13.77
C SER A 44 -39.24 17.75 13.37
N LYS A 45 -38.40 17.18 14.26
CA LYS A 45 -36.98 16.95 13.98
C LYS A 45 -36.78 15.94 12.84
N ARG A 46 -37.57 14.85 12.81
CA ARG A 46 -37.50 13.83 11.76
C ARG A 46 -37.84 14.41 10.37
N THR A 47 -38.86 15.27 10.29
CA THR A 47 -39.24 15.98 9.05
C THR A 47 -38.13 16.90 8.52
N VAL A 48 -37.34 17.52 9.41
CA VAL A 48 -36.24 18.40 9.01
C VAL A 48 -35.05 17.58 8.49
N TYR A 49 -34.68 16.49 9.16
CA TYR A 49 -33.61 15.60 8.70
C TYR A 49 -33.96 14.92 7.37
N ASP A 50 -35.21 14.50 7.17
CA ASP A 50 -35.67 13.87 5.93
C ASP A 50 -35.64 14.86 4.75
N LYS A 51 -36.10 16.12 4.96
CA LYS A 51 -35.99 17.18 3.96
C LYS A 51 -34.54 17.56 3.63
N LEU A 52 -33.66 17.55 4.64
CA LEU A 52 -32.22 17.74 4.44
C LEU A 52 -31.61 16.58 3.67
N GLY A 53 -32.01 15.34 3.96
CA GLY A 53 -31.59 14.14 3.23
C GLY A 53 -31.97 14.21 1.74
N ASP A 54 -33.22 14.56 1.45
CA ASP A 54 -33.72 14.69 0.07
C ASP A 54 -32.99 15.80 -0.71
N LEU A 55 -32.70 16.93 -0.05
CA LEU A 55 -31.89 18.00 -0.66
C LEU A 55 -30.44 17.58 -0.88
N VAL A 56 -29.84 16.86 0.08
CA VAL A 56 -28.46 16.35 -0.01
C VAL A 56 -28.34 15.32 -1.13
N ASP A 57 -29.30 14.39 -1.28
CA ASP A 57 -29.29 13.41 -2.36
C ASP A 57 -29.58 14.05 -3.72
N LYS A 58 -30.48 15.04 -3.78
CA LYS A 58 -30.76 15.81 -5.01
C LYS A 58 -29.53 16.58 -5.52
N TYR A 59 -28.73 17.14 -4.62
CA TYR A 59 -27.52 17.90 -4.96
C TYR A 59 -26.22 17.15 -4.72
N LYS A 60 -26.25 15.84 -4.46
CA LYS A 60 -25.08 15.03 -4.05
C LYS A 60 -23.86 15.18 -4.96
N ALA A 61 -24.09 15.19 -6.27
CA ALA A 61 -23.03 15.37 -7.26
C ALA A 61 -22.43 16.79 -7.20
N GLN A 62 -23.29 17.82 -7.08
CA GLN A 62 -22.85 19.21 -6.95
C GLN A 62 -22.16 19.47 -5.62
N ILE A 63 -22.64 18.91 -4.52
CA ILE A 63 -22.02 18.98 -3.20
C ILE A 63 -20.65 18.31 -3.21
N ARG A 64 -20.52 17.12 -3.83
CA ARG A 64 -19.23 16.44 -3.98
C ARG A 64 -18.24 17.27 -4.80
N ILE A 65 -18.67 17.86 -5.92
CA ILE A 65 -17.82 18.73 -6.74
C ILE A 65 -17.45 20.01 -5.98
N ALA A 66 -18.42 20.66 -5.34
CA ALA A 66 -18.19 21.88 -4.57
C ALA A 66 -17.21 21.63 -3.41
N TRP A 67 -17.38 20.54 -2.66
CA TRP A 67 -16.45 20.14 -1.60
C TRP A 67 -15.04 19.91 -2.14
N LEU A 68 -14.92 19.23 -3.28
CA LEU A 68 -13.62 18.94 -3.90
C LEU A 68 -12.95 20.22 -4.40
N VAL A 69 -13.70 21.15 -5.02
CA VAL A 69 -13.21 22.47 -5.44
C VAL A 69 -12.76 23.30 -4.23
N THR A 70 -13.57 23.34 -3.17
CA THR A 70 -13.22 24.04 -1.92
C THR A 70 -11.95 23.46 -1.30
N LEU A 71 -11.82 22.14 -1.24
CA LEU A 71 -10.63 21.47 -0.73
C LEU A 71 -9.39 21.80 -1.57
N ASN A 72 -9.50 21.78 -2.90
CA ASN A 72 -8.39 22.16 -3.77
C ASN A 72 -8.01 23.64 -3.61
N ALA A 73 -9.00 24.54 -3.46
CA ALA A 73 -8.75 25.96 -3.21
C ALA A 73 -8.00 26.19 -1.89
N LEU A 74 -8.41 25.51 -0.81
CA LEU A 74 -7.70 25.55 0.48
C LEU A 74 -6.26 25.04 0.36
N VAL A 75 -6.05 23.95 -0.38
CA VAL A 75 -4.70 23.42 -0.64
C VAL A 75 -3.83 24.43 -1.39
N ILE A 76 -4.37 25.11 -2.41
CA ILE A 76 -3.65 26.14 -3.17
C ILE A 76 -3.28 27.33 -2.27
N ILE A 77 -4.21 27.81 -1.45
CA ILE A 77 -3.96 28.93 -0.52
C ILE A 77 -2.87 28.55 0.48
N PHE A 78 -2.96 27.36 1.07
CA PHE A 78 -1.95 26.85 1.99
C PHE A 78 -0.58 26.74 1.32
N PHE A 79 -0.52 26.24 0.09
CA PHE A 79 0.73 26.16 -0.68
C PHE A 79 1.30 27.53 -1.03
N GLY A 80 0.46 28.50 -1.38
CA GLY A 80 0.89 29.88 -1.61
C GLY A 80 1.54 30.47 -0.36
N PHE A 81 0.94 30.27 0.80
CA PHE A 81 1.51 30.70 2.08
C PHE A 81 2.82 29.96 2.41
N ALA A 82 2.85 28.64 2.23
CA ALA A 82 4.04 27.83 2.47
C ALA A 82 5.21 28.20 1.53
N THR A 83 4.92 28.51 0.26
CA THR A 83 5.90 28.98 -0.72
C THR A 83 6.47 30.33 -0.31
N ASN A 84 5.60 31.26 0.09
CA ASN A 84 6.04 32.60 0.53
C ASN A 84 6.93 32.51 1.78
N HIS A 85 6.54 31.70 2.76
CA HIS A 85 7.34 31.45 3.96
C HIS A 85 8.68 30.75 3.66
N TYR A 86 8.72 29.87 2.65
CA TYR A 86 9.96 29.23 2.20
C TYR A 86 10.91 30.24 1.55
N LEU A 87 10.42 31.09 0.64
CA LEU A 87 11.23 32.11 -0.05
C LEU A 87 11.81 33.13 0.94
N GLU A 88 11.02 33.59 1.91
CA GLU A 88 11.47 34.52 2.95
C GLU A 88 12.55 33.90 3.86
N LYS A 89 12.49 32.58 4.08
CA LYS A 89 13.48 31.83 4.87
C LYS A 89 14.74 31.47 4.08
N GLU A 90 14.64 31.37 2.75
CA GLU A 90 15.78 31.13 1.85
C GLU A 90 16.69 32.37 1.77
N GLU A 91 16.13 33.58 1.77
CA GLU A 91 16.89 34.84 1.76
C GLU A 91 17.70 35.09 3.05
N THR A 92 17.30 34.49 4.17
CA THR A 92 17.88 34.76 5.51
C THR A 92 18.89 33.70 5.98
N CYS A 93 19.14 32.65 5.20
CA CYS A 93 19.87 31.48 5.66
C CYS A 93 21.27 31.36 5.01
N SER A 94 22.31 31.18 5.84
CA SER A 94 23.73 31.22 5.46
C SER A 94 24.34 29.82 5.25
N THR A 95 23.71 28.75 5.75
CA THR A 95 24.16 27.36 5.61
C THR A 95 22.98 26.39 5.58
N GLY A 96 22.93 25.48 4.60
CA GLY A 96 21.87 24.47 4.47
C GLY A 96 20.65 24.88 3.63
N CYS A 97 20.78 25.90 2.78
CA CYS A 97 19.76 26.29 1.79
C CYS A 97 19.73 25.31 0.62
N GLY A 98 18.87 24.30 0.72
CA GLY A 98 18.47 23.47 -0.40
C GLY A 98 16.98 23.16 -0.30
N MET A 99 16.39 22.66 -1.38
CA MET A 99 15.10 21.99 -1.28
C MET A 99 15.28 20.79 -0.35
N GLN A 100 14.83 20.91 0.89
CA GLN A 100 14.85 19.83 1.87
C GLN A 100 13.84 18.76 1.39
N TRP A 101 14.28 17.84 0.53
CA TRP A 101 13.39 16.86 -0.10
C TRP A 101 12.81 15.87 0.90
N CYS A 102 13.50 15.66 2.03
CA CYS A 102 13.04 14.78 3.10
C CYS A 102 12.43 15.51 4.31
N SER A 103 12.64 16.81 4.49
CA SER A 103 12.14 17.57 5.64
C SER A 103 11.58 18.92 5.19
N GLY A 104 10.58 19.49 5.87
CA GLY A 104 10.07 20.82 5.49
C GLY A 104 9.36 20.89 4.12
N TYR A 105 9.65 21.94 3.34
CA TYR A 105 8.88 22.34 2.15
C TYR A 105 9.00 21.37 0.96
N GLY A 106 10.18 20.78 0.72
CA GLY A 106 10.37 19.84 -0.38
C GLY A 106 9.54 18.55 -0.23
N MET A 107 9.41 18.05 1.00
CA MET A 107 8.51 16.94 1.32
C MET A 107 7.04 17.29 1.04
N LEU A 108 6.63 18.51 1.39
CA LEU A 108 5.26 18.99 1.16
C LEU A 108 4.95 19.01 -0.35
N VAL A 109 5.86 19.55 -1.16
CA VAL A 109 5.77 19.57 -2.63
C VAL A 109 5.72 18.15 -3.20
N LEU A 110 6.56 17.23 -2.71
CA LEU A 110 6.53 15.83 -3.13
C LEU A 110 5.20 15.16 -2.80
N LEU A 111 4.68 15.35 -1.58
CA LEU A 111 3.40 14.77 -1.15
C LEU A 111 2.25 15.31 -2.01
N LEU A 112 2.22 16.62 -2.24
CA LEU A 112 1.25 17.24 -3.15
C LEU A 112 1.36 16.66 -4.57
N GLY A 113 2.59 16.56 -5.09
CA GLY A 113 2.87 15.95 -6.38
C GLY A 113 2.33 14.54 -6.48
N PHE A 114 2.60 13.67 -5.50
CA PHE A 114 2.09 12.30 -5.46
C PHE A 114 0.57 12.23 -5.36
N VAL A 115 -0.06 13.08 -4.55
CA VAL A 115 -1.52 13.10 -4.38
C VAL A 115 -2.20 13.56 -5.68
N TYR A 116 -1.73 14.65 -6.29
CA TYR A 116 -2.31 15.16 -7.54
C TYR A 116 -2.00 14.25 -8.73
N LEU A 117 -0.80 13.67 -8.81
CA LEU A 117 -0.46 12.65 -9.80
C LEU A 117 -1.35 11.42 -9.63
N GLY A 118 -1.59 10.98 -8.39
CA GLY A 118 -2.50 9.88 -8.07
C GLY A 118 -3.95 10.17 -8.46
N LEU A 119 -4.44 11.38 -8.19
CA LEU A 119 -5.76 11.85 -8.60
C LEU A 119 -5.89 11.91 -10.12
N VAL A 120 -4.94 12.53 -10.82
CA VAL A 120 -4.88 12.59 -12.29
C VAL A 120 -4.80 11.17 -12.88
N TYR A 121 -3.99 10.30 -12.27
CA TYR A 121 -3.89 8.91 -12.68
C TYR A 121 -5.24 8.19 -12.55
N PHE A 122 -5.94 8.35 -11.44
CA PHE A 122 -7.20 7.65 -11.20
C PHE A 122 -8.38 8.24 -11.98
N HIS A 123 -8.46 9.57 -12.12
CA HIS A 123 -9.57 10.28 -12.76
C HIS A 123 -9.42 10.52 -14.26
N ILE A 124 -8.19 10.63 -14.78
CA ILE A 124 -7.95 10.95 -16.19
C ILE A 124 -7.25 9.77 -16.86
N VAL A 125 -6.06 9.38 -16.39
CA VAL A 125 -5.23 8.36 -17.05
C VAL A 125 -5.95 7.01 -17.07
N LYS A 126 -6.50 6.56 -15.95
CA LYS A 126 -7.20 5.27 -15.85
C LYS A 126 -8.43 5.21 -16.76
N PRO A 127 -9.39 6.16 -16.78
CA PRO A 127 -10.52 6.07 -17.70
C PRO A 127 -10.12 6.30 -19.17
N LEU A 128 -9.17 7.22 -19.43
CA LEU A 128 -8.76 7.58 -20.79
C LEU A 128 -7.88 6.51 -21.45
N LEU A 129 -6.91 5.96 -20.72
CA LEU A 129 -5.93 5.00 -21.26
C LEU A 129 -6.37 3.54 -21.10
N ARG A 130 -7.28 3.18 -20.19
CA ARG A 130 -7.63 1.74 -19.97
C ARG A 130 -8.17 1.03 -21.21
N LYS A 131 -8.92 1.72 -22.07
CA LYS A 131 -9.45 1.13 -23.32
C LYS A 131 -8.42 1.14 -24.46
N PRO A 132 -7.82 2.29 -24.84
CA PRO A 132 -6.86 2.33 -25.95
C PRO A 132 -5.51 1.71 -25.59
N PHE A 133 -4.99 1.85 -24.37
CA PHE A 133 -3.68 1.30 -23.99
C PHE A 133 -3.70 -0.24 -23.90
N LYS A 134 -4.75 -0.82 -23.29
CA LYS A 134 -4.90 -2.29 -23.23
C LYS A 134 -5.04 -2.87 -24.64
N SER A 135 -5.71 -2.17 -25.56
CA SER A 135 -5.96 -2.64 -26.93
C SER A 135 -4.79 -2.39 -27.89
N ASN A 136 -4.22 -1.19 -27.90
CA ASN A 136 -3.26 -0.73 -28.91
C ASN A 136 -1.80 -0.85 -28.48
N VAL A 137 -1.49 -0.96 -27.19
CA VAL A 137 -0.10 -1.08 -26.71
C VAL A 137 0.10 -2.42 -26.03
N VAL A 138 -0.69 -2.74 -25.00
CA VAL A 138 -0.47 -3.96 -24.21
C VAL A 138 -0.71 -5.22 -25.02
N LYS A 139 -1.81 -5.33 -25.79
CA LYS A 139 -2.08 -6.53 -26.62
C LYS A 139 -1.04 -6.76 -27.72
N PRO A 140 -0.66 -5.76 -28.56
CA PRO A 140 0.36 -5.99 -29.58
C PRO A 140 1.74 -6.15 -28.96
N LEU A 141 2.10 -5.37 -27.93
CA LEU A 141 3.37 -5.54 -27.23
C LEU A 141 3.45 -6.90 -26.54
N SER A 142 2.44 -7.35 -25.81
CA SER A 142 2.45 -8.67 -25.18
C SER A 142 2.46 -9.81 -26.20
N ARG A 143 1.92 -9.61 -27.40
CA ARG A 143 1.92 -10.61 -28.47
C ARG A 143 3.24 -10.63 -29.23
N THR A 144 3.83 -9.48 -29.51
CA THR A 144 5.17 -9.37 -30.13
C THR A 144 6.25 -9.81 -29.15
N LEU A 145 6.22 -9.30 -27.92
CA LEU A 145 7.12 -9.70 -26.84
C LEU A 145 6.87 -11.18 -26.47
N GLY A 146 5.61 -11.64 -26.48
CA GLY A 146 5.26 -13.04 -26.25
C GLY A 146 5.76 -13.97 -27.35
N ASN A 147 5.67 -13.58 -28.62
CA ASN A 147 6.20 -14.36 -29.74
C ASN A 147 7.73 -14.36 -29.74
N PHE A 148 8.36 -13.22 -29.42
CA PHE A 148 9.80 -13.11 -29.24
C PHE A 148 10.27 -14.00 -28.09
N PHE A 149 9.74 -13.81 -26.88
CA PHE A 149 10.04 -14.63 -25.69
C PHE A 149 9.45 -16.05 -25.72
N SER A 150 8.60 -16.42 -26.68
CA SER A 150 8.17 -17.82 -26.83
C SER A 150 9.25 -18.69 -27.44
N SER A 151 10.14 -18.09 -28.23
CA SER A 151 11.28 -18.80 -28.78
C SER A 151 12.17 -19.27 -27.63
N LEU A 152 12.51 -20.56 -27.62
CA LEU A 152 13.42 -21.14 -26.64
C LEU A 152 14.75 -20.37 -26.61
N TRP A 153 15.19 -19.89 -27.77
CA TRP A 153 16.40 -19.09 -27.95
C TRP A 153 16.29 -17.69 -27.33
N ALA A 154 15.11 -17.07 -27.31
CA ALA A 154 14.91 -15.79 -26.66
C ALA A 154 14.86 -15.91 -25.13
N LYS A 155 14.24 -16.99 -24.61
CA LYS A 155 14.29 -17.29 -23.17
C LYS A 155 15.72 -17.58 -22.71
N LEU A 156 16.43 -18.39 -23.49
CA LEU A 156 17.81 -18.75 -23.20
C LEU A 156 18.74 -17.53 -23.34
N GLY A 157 18.54 -16.70 -24.36
CA GLY A 157 19.27 -15.45 -24.56
C GLY A 157 19.04 -14.44 -23.44
N ALA A 158 17.78 -14.21 -23.05
CA ALA A 158 17.47 -13.30 -21.93
C ALA A 158 18.05 -13.82 -20.60
N CYS A 159 17.94 -15.12 -20.33
CA CYS A 159 18.57 -15.75 -19.17
C CYS A 159 20.09 -15.60 -19.20
N GLY A 160 20.71 -15.82 -20.36
CA GLY A 160 22.15 -15.65 -20.57
C GLY A 160 22.60 -14.22 -20.33
N VAL A 161 21.89 -13.22 -20.83
CA VAL A 161 22.20 -11.80 -20.59
C VAL A 161 22.11 -11.46 -19.10
N ILE A 162 21.07 -11.93 -18.39
CA ILE A 162 20.92 -11.71 -16.95
C ILE A 162 22.07 -12.37 -16.18
N LEU A 163 22.42 -13.61 -16.52
CA LEU A 163 23.54 -14.34 -15.89
C LEU A 163 24.88 -13.65 -16.14
N VAL A 164 25.14 -13.19 -17.37
CA VAL A 164 26.37 -12.47 -17.71
C VAL A 164 26.42 -11.12 -16.98
N ALA A 165 25.32 -10.37 -16.93
CA ALA A 165 25.25 -9.12 -16.18
C ALA A 165 25.52 -9.34 -14.68
N PHE A 166 24.93 -10.39 -14.09
CA PHE A 166 25.16 -10.78 -12.71
C PHE A 166 26.62 -11.20 -12.47
N ALA A 167 27.21 -12.01 -13.36
CA ALA A 167 28.61 -12.43 -13.26
C ALA A 167 29.58 -11.23 -13.37
N ILE A 168 29.32 -10.29 -14.29
CA ILE A 168 30.10 -9.05 -14.42
C ILE A 168 29.96 -8.21 -13.14
N PHE A 169 28.74 -8.07 -12.60
CA PHE A 169 28.51 -7.36 -11.35
C PHE A 169 29.29 -7.99 -10.19
N CYS A 170 29.19 -9.31 -10.01
CA CYS A 170 29.97 -10.03 -9.01
C CYS A 170 31.46 -9.86 -9.21
N PHE A 171 31.95 -9.92 -10.45
CA PHE A 171 33.37 -9.73 -10.74
C PHE A 171 33.86 -8.33 -10.37
N ILE A 172 33.11 -7.28 -10.70
CA ILE A 172 33.44 -5.90 -10.31
C ILE A 172 33.48 -5.78 -8.78
N GLU A 173 32.47 -6.30 -8.08
CA GLU A 173 32.35 -6.14 -6.63
C GLU A 173 33.30 -7.05 -5.83
N THR A 174 33.85 -8.12 -6.44
CA THR A 174 34.75 -9.10 -5.79
C THR A 174 36.22 -8.78 -6.01
N LYS A 175 36.57 -7.96 -7.02
CA LYS A 175 37.97 -7.66 -7.38
C LYS A 175 38.80 -7.15 -6.21
N ASP A 176 38.21 -6.27 -5.41
CA ASP A 176 38.93 -5.56 -4.35
C ASP A 176 38.74 -6.23 -2.97
N GLU A 177 37.64 -6.98 -2.77
CA GLU A 177 37.28 -7.60 -1.48
C GLU A 177 36.75 -9.04 -1.68
N PRO A 178 37.59 -10.08 -1.54
CA PRO A 178 37.17 -11.47 -1.74
C PRO A 178 36.18 -11.97 -0.67
N GLU A 179 36.07 -11.29 0.47
CA GLU A 179 35.12 -11.63 1.54
C GLU A 179 33.66 -11.57 1.07
N ARG A 180 33.36 -10.72 0.08
CA ARG A 180 32.01 -10.61 -0.50
C ARG A 180 31.55 -11.87 -1.22
N LEU A 181 32.49 -12.72 -1.64
CA LEU A 181 32.18 -14.02 -2.22
C LEU A 181 31.54 -14.95 -1.19
N MET A 182 31.81 -14.74 0.12
CA MET A 182 31.21 -15.52 1.21
C MET A 182 29.68 -15.35 1.25
N SER A 183 29.16 -14.15 0.95
CA SER A 183 27.71 -13.92 0.87
C SER A 183 27.07 -14.68 -0.30
N LEU A 184 27.77 -14.80 -1.44
CA LEU A 184 27.29 -15.59 -2.59
C LEU A 184 27.27 -17.09 -2.26
N VAL A 185 28.30 -17.58 -1.58
CA VAL A 185 28.35 -18.96 -1.08
C VAL A 185 27.21 -19.21 -0.09
N GLY A 186 26.96 -18.30 0.86
CA GLY A 186 25.86 -18.40 1.81
C GLY A 186 24.49 -18.51 1.12
N MET A 187 24.24 -17.68 0.10
CA MET A 187 23.01 -17.77 -0.69
C MET A 187 22.89 -19.12 -1.43
N ALA A 188 23.97 -19.62 -2.01
CA ALA A 188 23.98 -20.94 -2.65
C ALA A 188 23.70 -22.07 -1.64
N THR A 189 24.29 -21.99 -0.44
CA THR A 189 24.04 -22.95 0.65
C THR A 189 22.57 -22.97 1.07
N LEU A 190 21.91 -21.81 1.18
CA LEU A 190 20.47 -21.74 1.48
C LEU A 190 19.62 -22.41 0.40
N PHE A 191 19.96 -22.26 -0.89
CA PHE A 191 19.27 -22.97 -1.96
C PHE A 191 19.49 -24.48 -1.91
N ILE A 192 20.72 -24.91 -1.64
CA ILE A 192 21.03 -26.34 -1.50
C ILE A 192 20.25 -26.94 -0.33
N LEU A 193 20.21 -26.26 0.82
CA LEU A 193 19.45 -26.71 1.98
C LEU A 193 17.95 -26.77 1.68
N ALA A 194 17.40 -25.74 1.04
CA ALA A 194 16.01 -25.72 0.62
C ALA A 194 15.68 -26.86 -0.37
N PHE A 195 16.61 -27.20 -1.27
CA PHE A 195 16.46 -28.32 -2.20
C PHE A 195 16.49 -29.68 -1.48
N ILE A 196 17.40 -29.88 -0.53
CA ILE A 196 17.51 -31.12 0.27
C ILE A 196 16.28 -31.31 1.16
N CYS A 197 15.79 -30.25 1.81
CA CYS A 197 14.60 -30.32 2.66
C CYS A 197 13.28 -30.38 1.86
N SER A 198 13.32 -30.25 0.53
CA SER A 198 12.12 -30.28 -0.31
C SER A 198 11.50 -31.67 -0.35
N LYS A 199 10.20 -31.75 -0.09
CA LYS A 199 9.44 -33.02 -0.18
C LYS A 199 9.35 -33.55 -1.63
N HIS A 200 9.36 -32.66 -2.62
CA HIS A 200 9.18 -32.98 -4.03
C HIS A 200 10.20 -32.21 -4.90
N PRO A 201 11.50 -32.55 -4.85
CA PRO A 201 12.55 -31.80 -5.53
C PRO A 201 12.42 -31.82 -7.06
N THR A 202 11.73 -32.80 -7.64
CA THR A 202 11.52 -32.92 -9.09
C THR A 202 10.36 -32.08 -9.63
N ARG A 203 9.49 -31.53 -8.76
CA ARG A 203 8.31 -30.73 -9.17
C ARG A 203 8.45 -29.24 -8.82
N ILE A 204 9.67 -28.76 -8.64
CA ILE A 204 9.93 -27.36 -8.31
C ILE A 204 9.61 -26.49 -9.54
N ASN A 205 8.74 -25.50 -9.36
CA ASN A 205 8.54 -24.47 -10.36
C ASN A 205 9.67 -23.43 -10.24
N TYR A 206 10.62 -23.47 -11.18
CA TYR A 206 11.79 -22.59 -11.15
C TYR A 206 11.47 -21.12 -11.42
N ARG A 207 10.31 -20.80 -12.02
CA ARG A 207 9.98 -19.42 -12.38
C ARG A 207 9.82 -18.51 -11.14
N PRO A 208 8.97 -18.83 -10.14
CA PRO A 208 8.90 -18.05 -8.90
C PRO A 208 10.22 -17.97 -8.14
N VAL A 209 11.00 -19.06 -8.13
CA VAL A 209 12.29 -19.11 -7.41
C VAL A 209 13.31 -18.17 -8.05
N VAL A 210 13.58 -18.31 -9.35
CA VAL A 210 14.58 -17.49 -10.05
C VAL A 210 14.14 -16.03 -10.13
N LEU A 211 12.88 -15.76 -10.47
CA LEU A 211 12.38 -14.38 -10.53
C LEU A 211 12.32 -13.74 -9.16
N GLY A 212 11.87 -14.46 -8.12
CA GLY A 212 11.83 -13.93 -6.75
C GLY A 212 13.21 -13.49 -6.26
N VAL A 213 14.22 -14.34 -6.46
CA VAL A 213 15.62 -14.03 -6.09
C VAL A 213 16.16 -12.87 -6.90
N THR A 214 15.88 -12.84 -8.21
CA THR A 214 16.29 -11.73 -9.08
C THR A 214 15.66 -10.42 -8.61
N PHE A 215 14.36 -10.40 -8.30
CA PHE A 215 13.68 -9.21 -7.80
C PHE A 215 14.18 -8.78 -6.42
N GLN A 216 14.43 -9.74 -5.51
CA GLN A 216 15.01 -9.44 -4.20
C GLN A 216 16.41 -8.83 -4.33
N PHE A 217 17.24 -9.37 -5.23
CA PHE A 217 18.56 -8.82 -5.53
C PHE A 217 18.50 -7.42 -6.15
N LEU A 218 17.61 -7.21 -7.13
CA LEU A 218 17.41 -5.91 -7.76
C LEU A 218 16.89 -4.87 -6.77
N LEU A 219 15.97 -5.24 -5.89
CA LEU A 219 15.48 -4.38 -4.82
C LEU A 219 16.62 -4.04 -3.85
N GLY A 220 17.45 -5.02 -3.47
CA GLY A 220 18.65 -4.76 -2.66
C GLY A 220 19.63 -3.79 -3.31
N LEU A 221 19.91 -3.94 -4.60
CA LEU A 221 20.78 -3.03 -5.35
C LEU A 221 20.18 -1.62 -5.41
N PHE A 222 18.86 -1.52 -5.64
CA PHE A 222 18.15 -0.25 -5.66
C PHE A 222 18.12 0.45 -4.29
N CYS A 223 17.82 -0.26 -3.21
CA CYS A 223 17.66 0.34 -1.89
C CYS A 223 18.99 0.59 -1.17
N ILE A 224 19.98 -0.29 -1.35
CA ILE A 224 21.21 -0.28 -0.54
C ILE A 224 22.40 0.25 -1.35
N ARG A 225 22.57 -0.13 -2.61
CA ARG A 225 23.78 0.22 -3.41
C ARG A 225 23.63 1.55 -4.14
N TRP A 226 22.46 1.83 -4.70
CA TRP A 226 22.18 3.05 -5.47
C TRP A 226 21.98 4.25 -4.53
N GLU A 227 22.79 5.31 -4.66
CA GLU A 227 22.82 6.45 -3.73
C GLU A 227 21.47 7.16 -3.60
N VAL A 228 20.81 7.46 -4.73
CA VAL A 228 19.49 8.10 -4.71
C VAL A 228 18.45 7.19 -4.06
N GLY A 229 18.56 5.88 -4.26
CA GLY A 229 17.62 4.89 -3.75
C GLY A 229 17.76 4.76 -2.24
N ARG A 230 19.00 4.70 -1.75
CA ARG A 230 19.31 4.78 -0.32
C ARG A 230 18.72 6.04 0.31
N SER A 231 18.91 7.20 -0.30
CA SER A 231 18.36 8.47 0.23
C SER A 231 16.82 8.47 0.28
N ILE A 232 16.15 7.84 -0.69
CA ILE A 232 14.69 7.70 -0.68
C ILE A 232 14.24 6.78 0.46
N PHE A 233 14.88 5.63 0.63
CA PHE A 233 14.51 4.68 1.68
C PHE A 233 14.85 5.16 3.09
N GLU A 234 15.98 5.84 3.25
CA GLU A 234 16.35 6.51 4.49
C GLU A 234 15.30 7.57 4.84
N CYS A 235 14.88 8.37 3.86
CA CYS A 235 13.84 9.35 4.07
C CYS A 235 12.50 8.73 4.52
N ILE A 236 12.06 7.66 3.86
CA ILE A 236 10.84 6.93 4.25
C ILE A 236 11.02 6.33 5.67
N GLY A 237 12.19 5.76 5.96
CA GLY A 237 12.55 5.21 7.26
C GLY A 237 12.44 6.25 8.38
N ASP A 238 12.97 7.45 8.16
CA ASP A 238 12.89 8.56 9.13
C ASP A 238 11.46 9.02 9.39
N LYS A 239 10.58 8.97 8.38
CA LYS A 239 9.15 9.27 8.57
C LYS A 239 8.43 8.21 9.36
N VAL A 240 8.72 6.93 9.09
CA VAL A 240 8.19 5.84 9.91
C VAL A 240 8.70 5.96 11.34
N ALA A 241 9.99 6.24 11.54
CA ALA A 241 10.56 6.45 12.87
C ALA A 241 9.91 7.65 13.59
N THR A 242 9.70 8.78 12.90
CA THR A 242 8.99 9.94 13.45
C THR A 242 7.56 9.60 13.84
N PHE A 243 6.85 8.84 13.00
CA PHE A 243 5.50 8.38 13.29
C PHE A 243 5.45 7.45 14.51
N LEU A 244 6.39 6.51 14.62
CA LEU A 244 6.50 5.63 15.79
C LEU A 244 6.90 6.43 17.03
N ASN A 245 7.69 7.49 16.92
CA ASN A 245 8.04 8.34 18.06
C ASN A 245 6.84 9.08 18.66
N TYR A 246 5.75 9.32 17.92
CA TYR A 246 4.51 9.85 18.52
C TYR A 246 3.90 8.91 19.57
N SER A 247 4.17 7.60 19.48
CA SER A 247 3.73 6.68 20.53
C SER A 247 4.50 6.86 21.83
N ALA A 248 5.74 7.37 21.78
CA ALA A 248 6.51 7.65 22.99
C ALA A 248 5.87 8.79 23.82
N ASP A 249 5.26 9.78 23.15
CA ASP A 249 4.51 10.85 23.83
C ASP A 249 3.26 10.28 24.51
N GLY A 250 2.54 9.38 23.84
CA GLY A 250 1.41 8.66 24.42
C GLY A 250 1.83 7.77 25.61
N ALA A 251 2.95 7.07 25.49
CA ALA A 251 3.50 6.24 26.56
C ALA A 251 3.93 7.09 27.76
N SER A 252 4.58 8.22 27.52
CA SER A 252 4.98 9.17 28.57
C SER A 252 3.78 9.75 29.31
N PHE A 253 2.65 9.94 28.63
CA PHE A 253 1.40 10.38 29.27
C PHE A 253 0.81 9.30 30.19
N VAL A 254 0.87 8.02 29.79
CA VAL A 254 0.28 6.90 30.54
C VAL A 254 1.19 6.44 31.70
N TYR A 255 2.49 6.27 31.44
CA TYR A 255 3.44 5.65 32.36
C TYR A 255 4.37 6.65 33.05
N GLY A 256 4.36 7.92 32.63
CA GLY A 256 5.25 8.97 33.13
C GLY A 256 6.55 9.07 32.34
N ASP A 257 7.07 10.30 32.23
CA ASP A 257 8.26 10.64 31.42
C ASP A 257 9.55 9.95 31.92
N PHE A 258 9.69 9.79 33.24
CA PHE A 258 10.87 9.17 33.85
C PHE A 258 11.10 7.73 33.37
N ILE A 259 10.04 6.91 33.36
CA ILE A 259 10.14 5.48 33.01
C ILE A 259 10.38 5.29 31.51
N VAL A 260 9.77 6.15 30.69
CA VAL A 260 9.77 6.00 29.23
C VAL A 260 10.97 6.67 28.57
N ARG A 261 11.34 7.88 28.99
CA ARG A 261 12.40 8.68 28.33
C ARG A 261 13.74 8.66 29.07
N GLN A 262 13.76 8.59 30.40
CA GLN A 262 15.01 8.63 31.17
C GLN A 262 15.57 7.23 31.39
N GLU A 263 14.77 6.32 31.94
CA GLU A 263 15.17 4.93 32.18
C GLU A 263 15.05 4.05 30.93
N GLY A 264 14.24 4.46 29.95
CA GLY A 264 14.09 3.74 28.68
C GLY A 264 13.67 2.28 28.86
N VAL A 265 12.81 2.00 29.84
CA VAL A 265 12.44 0.61 30.19
C VAL A 265 11.77 -0.04 28.97
N PHE A 266 12.43 -1.06 28.42
CA PHE A 266 12.05 -1.72 27.18
C PHE A 266 10.56 -2.07 27.12
N ALA A 267 10.02 -2.61 28.21
CA ALA A 267 8.62 -3.01 28.29
C ALA A 267 7.67 -1.83 28.00
N PHE A 268 7.85 -0.67 28.64
CA PHE A 268 6.93 0.44 28.50
C PHE A 268 7.15 1.23 27.21
N ALA A 269 8.39 1.39 26.77
CA ALA A 269 8.70 2.09 25.53
C ALA A 269 8.26 1.28 24.29
N VAL A 270 8.70 0.02 24.19
CA VAL A 270 8.51 -0.78 22.97
C VAL A 270 7.10 -1.36 22.86
N LEU A 271 6.50 -1.83 23.96
CA LEU A 271 5.12 -2.34 23.90
C LEU A 271 4.14 -1.25 23.47
N SER A 272 4.33 0.00 23.93
CA SER A 272 3.48 1.12 23.53
C SER A 272 3.55 1.42 22.03
N VAL A 273 4.74 1.32 21.44
CA VAL A 273 4.94 1.44 19.98
C VAL A 273 4.16 0.34 19.24
N ILE A 274 4.25 -0.91 19.71
CA ILE A 274 3.53 -2.06 19.12
C ILE A 274 2.01 -1.87 19.21
N TYR A 275 1.50 -1.42 20.37
CA TYR A 275 0.06 -1.16 20.56
C TYR A 275 -0.43 -0.02 19.65
N PHE A 276 0.32 1.08 19.57
CA PHE A 276 -0.01 2.22 18.71
C PHE A 276 -0.05 1.81 17.23
N PHE A 277 0.97 1.10 16.76
CA PHE A 277 1.05 0.62 15.38
C PHE A 277 -0.09 -0.37 15.07
N SER A 278 -0.40 -1.30 15.97
CA SER A 278 -1.50 -2.26 15.80
C SER A 278 -2.86 -1.57 15.69
N PHE A 279 -3.11 -0.57 16.54
CA PHE A 279 -4.32 0.25 16.47
C PHE A 279 -4.42 1.02 15.15
N PHE A 280 -3.32 1.64 14.71
CA PHE A 280 -3.26 2.35 13.44
C PHE A 280 -3.56 1.41 12.25
N ILE A 281 -2.91 0.25 12.18
CA ILE A 281 -3.15 -0.74 11.14
C ILE A 281 -4.62 -1.21 11.16
N SER A 282 -5.21 -1.42 12.34
CA SER A 282 -6.64 -1.76 12.48
C SER A 282 -7.56 -0.69 11.88
N ILE A 283 -7.28 0.60 12.13
CA ILE A 283 -8.00 1.70 11.48
C ILE A 283 -7.84 1.65 9.96
N LEU A 284 -6.63 1.43 9.44
CA LEU A 284 -6.40 1.38 8.00
C LEU A 284 -7.11 0.19 7.34
N TYR A 285 -7.26 -0.94 8.06
CA TYR A 285 -8.10 -2.06 7.62
C TYR A 285 -9.58 -1.70 7.65
N TYR A 286 -10.08 -1.04 8.70
CA TYR A 286 -11.47 -0.59 8.75
C TYR A 286 -11.79 0.38 7.60
N LEU A 287 -10.86 1.28 7.26
CA LEU A 287 -11.00 2.24 6.16
C LEU A 287 -10.88 1.63 4.76
N GLY A 288 -10.44 0.37 4.63
CA GLY A 288 -10.23 -0.26 3.32
C GLY A 288 -8.87 0.05 2.68
N ALA A 289 -8.02 0.86 3.32
CA ALA A 289 -6.75 1.31 2.77
C ALA A 289 -5.72 0.16 2.71
N MET A 290 -5.60 -0.63 3.79
CA MET A 290 -4.71 -1.80 3.80
C MET A 290 -5.12 -2.82 2.75
N GLN A 291 -6.42 -3.10 2.60
CA GLN A 291 -6.92 -4.04 1.60
C GLN A 291 -6.54 -3.57 0.20
N TRP A 292 -6.66 -2.28 -0.08
CA TRP A 292 -6.23 -1.72 -1.36
C TRP A 292 -4.72 -1.93 -1.60
N VAL A 293 -3.87 -1.63 -0.62
CA VAL A 293 -2.41 -1.81 -0.72
C VAL A 293 -2.03 -3.27 -0.93
N VAL A 294 -2.55 -4.16 -0.08
CA VAL A 294 -2.26 -5.60 -0.11
C VAL A 294 -2.72 -6.23 -1.42
N LEU A 295 -3.92 -5.91 -1.91
CA LEU A 295 -4.41 -6.42 -3.20
C LEU A 295 -3.57 -5.92 -4.38
N LYS A 296 -3.08 -4.67 -4.32
CA LYS A 296 -2.22 -4.12 -5.37
C LYS A 296 -0.84 -4.76 -5.38
N LEU A 297 -0.21 -4.90 -4.21
CA LEU A 297 1.08 -5.57 -4.08
C LEU A 297 0.97 -7.06 -4.44
N GLY A 298 -0.09 -7.73 -4.00
CA GLY A 298 -0.37 -9.12 -4.36
C GLY A 298 -0.56 -9.30 -5.86
N TRP A 299 -1.26 -8.37 -6.54
CA TRP A 299 -1.39 -8.39 -7.99
C TRP A 299 -0.06 -8.17 -8.71
N ILE A 300 0.79 -7.26 -8.22
CA ILE A 300 2.15 -7.05 -8.76
C ILE A 300 2.97 -8.33 -8.60
N LEU A 301 2.98 -8.91 -7.40
CA LEU A 301 3.73 -10.12 -7.10
C LEU A 301 3.24 -11.31 -7.95
N GLN A 302 1.92 -11.45 -8.12
CA GLN A 302 1.32 -12.46 -8.99
C GLN A 302 1.76 -12.28 -10.46
N ALA A 303 1.76 -11.05 -10.96
CA ALA A 303 2.16 -10.75 -12.33
C ALA A 303 3.67 -11.04 -12.56
N LEU A 304 4.50 -10.77 -11.56
CA LEU A 304 5.94 -10.99 -11.62
C LEU A 304 6.30 -12.49 -11.49
N LEU A 305 5.85 -13.15 -10.43
CA LEU A 305 6.26 -14.53 -10.10
C LEU A 305 5.41 -15.58 -10.84
N GLY A 306 4.18 -15.25 -11.23
CA GLY A 306 3.23 -16.21 -11.81
C GLY A 306 2.67 -17.22 -10.79
N THR A 307 2.70 -16.87 -9.50
CA THR A 307 2.10 -17.61 -8.38
C THR A 307 0.57 -17.45 -8.36
N THR A 308 -0.11 -18.21 -7.50
CA THR A 308 -1.56 -18.07 -7.35
C THR A 308 -1.93 -16.72 -6.72
N VAL A 309 -3.14 -16.23 -6.97
CA VAL A 309 -3.63 -14.97 -6.39
C VAL A 309 -3.56 -15.02 -4.86
N CYS A 310 -4.01 -16.12 -4.26
CA CYS A 310 -4.02 -16.29 -2.80
C CYS A 310 -2.60 -16.28 -2.21
N GLU A 311 -1.66 -17.03 -2.78
CA GLU A 311 -0.26 -17.02 -2.32
C GLU A 311 0.35 -15.61 -2.39
N SER A 312 0.09 -14.90 -3.49
CA SER A 312 0.69 -13.59 -3.72
C SER A 312 0.11 -12.52 -2.79
N VAL A 313 -1.19 -12.59 -2.52
CA VAL A 313 -1.89 -11.69 -1.59
C VAL A 313 -1.45 -11.96 -0.16
N ILE A 314 -1.32 -13.22 0.26
CA ILE A 314 -0.83 -13.58 1.60
C ILE A 314 0.62 -13.14 1.77
N ALA A 315 1.48 -13.40 0.79
CA ALA A 315 2.88 -12.96 0.83
C ALA A 315 2.99 -11.43 0.92
N ALA A 316 2.14 -10.67 0.22
CA ALA A 316 2.10 -9.22 0.31
C ALA A 316 1.53 -8.73 1.66
N ALA A 317 0.55 -9.44 2.24
CA ALA A 317 -0.03 -9.10 3.54
C ALA A 317 0.99 -9.25 4.68
N ASN A 318 1.82 -10.30 4.63
CA ASN A 318 2.85 -10.59 5.63
C ASN A 318 3.93 -9.50 5.75
N ILE A 319 4.03 -8.58 4.79
CA ILE A 319 4.92 -7.40 4.88
C ILE A 319 4.42 -6.42 5.96
N PHE A 320 3.10 -6.35 6.18
CA PHE A 320 2.47 -5.34 7.04
C PHE A 320 1.82 -5.91 8.29
N SER A 321 1.35 -7.16 8.24
CA SER A 321 0.67 -7.84 9.33
C SER A 321 1.29 -9.21 9.49
N GLY A 322 2.06 -9.38 10.56
CA GLY A 322 2.66 -10.65 10.99
C GLY A 322 2.18 -11.04 12.38
#